data_AF-A0A1V6DHI8-F1
#
_entry.id   AF-A0A1V6DHI8-F1
#
_cell.length_a   1.000
_cell.length_b   1.000
_cell.length_c   1.000
_cell.angle_alpha   90.00
_cell.angle_beta   90.00
_cell.angle_gamma   90.00
#
_symmetry.space_group_name_H-M   'P 1'
#
loop_
_entity.id
_entity.type
_entity.pdbx_description
1 polymer ?
#
loop_
_entity_poly.entity_id
_entity_poly.type
_entity_poly.pdbx_seq_one_letter_code
_entity_poly.pdbx_strand_id
1 'polypeptide(L)'
;MDASGGLPLLAWETEVFGLTNTEAAGVLMEKWKLPAELVHAVKTHCESEGAAPLPHLLRLGASVAAQLDAALPGEAVYWAEHDAIRDHLEIDDELIQACASEVEIGFQRVKHALKG
;
A
#
# COMPACT_ATOMS: atom_id res chain seq x y z
N MET A 1 -9.66 -10.92 18.20
CA MET A 1 -9.09 -9.55 18.22
C MET A 1 -7.92 -9.60 17.26
N ASP A 2 -7.90 -8.70 16.29
CA ASP A 2 -6.72 -8.51 15.44
C ASP A 2 -5.50 -8.13 16.30
N ALA A 3 -4.29 -8.38 15.79
CA ALA A 3 -3.05 -8.10 16.51
C ALA A 3 -2.86 -6.60 16.83
N SER A 4 -3.56 -5.72 16.11
CA SER A 4 -3.59 -4.26 16.28
C SER A 4 -4.44 -3.79 17.46
N GLY A 5 -5.25 -4.64 18.09
CA GLY A 5 -6.15 -4.22 19.17
C GLY A 5 -7.19 -3.18 18.74
N GLY A 6 -7.54 -3.15 17.45
CA GLY A 6 -8.45 -2.16 16.85
C GLY A 6 -7.86 -0.80 16.49
N LEU A 7 -6.55 -0.58 16.67
CA LEU A 7 -5.88 0.64 16.22
C LEU A 7 -5.56 0.61 14.71
N PRO A 8 -5.53 1.77 14.01
CA PRO A 8 -4.89 1.89 12.70
C PRO A 8 -3.45 1.38 12.73
N LEU A 9 -3.00 0.69 11.66
CA LEU A 9 -1.68 0.04 11.64
C LEU A 9 -0.54 1.01 11.99
N LEU A 10 -0.48 2.18 11.37
CA LEU A 10 0.62 3.14 11.62
C LEU A 10 0.62 3.65 13.06
N ALA A 11 -0.56 3.83 13.67
CA ALA A 11 -0.69 4.27 15.05
C ALA A 11 -0.17 3.17 16.00
N TRP A 12 -0.57 1.92 15.75
CA TRP A 12 -0.07 0.76 16.50
C TRP A 12 1.45 0.58 16.33
N GLU A 13 1.98 0.70 15.12
CA GLU A 13 3.42 0.59 14.85
C GLU A 13 4.21 1.69 15.57
N THR A 14 3.69 2.92 15.56
CA THR A 14 4.29 4.03 16.28
C THR A 14 4.31 3.77 17.79
N GLU A 15 3.23 3.25 18.35
CA GLU A 15 3.15 2.92 19.79
C GLU A 15 4.15 1.81 20.18
N VAL A 16 4.30 0.78 19.34
CA VAL A 16 5.10 -0.41 19.66
C VAL A 16 6.58 -0.24 19.31
N PHE A 17 6.89 0.36 18.16
CA PHE A 17 8.24 0.44 17.60
C PHE A 17 8.82 1.85 17.60
N GLY A 18 8.00 2.88 17.81
CA GLY A 18 8.42 4.29 17.74
C GLY A 18 8.61 4.82 16.31
N LEU A 19 8.21 4.04 15.29
CA LEU A 19 8.22 4.42 13.88
C LEU A 19 7.26 3.52 13.09
N THR A 20 6.81 3.97 11.91
CA THR A 20 5.94 3.21 11.02
C THR A 20 6.73 2.35 10.02
N ASN A 21 6.07 1.37 9.40
CA ASN A 21 6.68 0.61 8.31
C ASN A 21 7.08 1.50 7.12
N THR A 22 6.32 2.55 6.82
CA THR A 22 6.59 3.47 5.71
C THR A 22 7.83 4.31 5.98
N GLU A 23 8.05 4.72 7.24
CA GLU A 23 9.27 5.39 7.70
C GLU A 23 10.48 4.46 7.63
N ALA A 24 10.35 3.22 8.13
CA ALA A 24 11.41 2.22 8.08
C ALA A 24 11.84 1.93 6.63
N ALA A 25 10.88 1.73 5.73
CA ALA A 25 11.11 1.50 4.32
C ALA A 25 11.81 2.71 3.68
N GLY A 26 11.34 3.93 3.98
CA GLY A 26 11.97 5.17 3.52
C GLY A 26 13.47 5.24 3.87
N VAL A 27 13.83 4.95 5.13
CA VAL A 27 15.24 4.94 5.57
C VAL A 27 16.07 3.91 4.79
N LEU A 28 15.53 2.72 4.53
CA LEU A 28 16.23 1.70 3.75
C LEU A 28 16.42 2.13 2.28
N MET A 29 15.36 2.67 1.67
CA MET A 29 15.38 3.13 0.27
C MET A 29 16.37 4.29 0.06
N GLU A 30 16.44 5.22 1.02
CA GLU A 30 17.45 6.29 1.03
C GLU A 30 18.87 5.73 1.09
N LYS A 31 19.12 4.75 1.97
CA LYS A 31 20.43 4.08 2.06
C LYS A 31 20.81 3.33 0.78
N TRP A 32 19.82 2.76 0.09
CA TRP A 32 20.00 2.12 -1.22
C TRP A 32 20.08 3.11 -2.38
N LYS A 33 19.99 4.42 -2.11
CA LYS A 33 20.06 5.50 -3.10
C LYS A 33 18.97 5.41 -4.18
N LEU A 34 17.78 4.96 -3.79
CA LEU A 34 16.63 5.02 -4.69
C LEU A 34 16.20 6.48 -4.96
N PRO A 35 15.56 6.75 -6.11
CA PRO A 35 15.05 8.06 -6.44
C PRO A 35 14.20 8.68 -5.33
N ALA A 36 14.41 9.96 -5.05
CA ALA A 36 13.74 10.68 -3.97
C ALA A 36 12.20 10.66 -4.10
N GLU A 37 11.69 10.66 -5.34
CA GLU A 37 10.26 10.53 -5.61
C GLU A 37 9.67 9.19 -5.16
N LEU A 38 10.43 8.09 -5.29
CA LEU A 38 10.01 6.77 -4.83
C LEU A 38 10.06 6.68 -3.30
N VAL A 39 11.11 7.23 -2.69
CA VAL A 39 11.22 7.35 -1.22
C VAL A 39 10.02 8.13 -0.67
N HIS A 40 9.72 9.28 -1.28
CA HIS A 40 8.60 10.11 -0.87
C HIS A 40 7.27 9.35 -0.97
N ALA A 41 7.02 8.73 -2.13
CA ALA A 41 5.78 8.00 -2.35
C ALA A 41 5.58 6.85 -1.36
N VAL A 42 6.62 6.07 -1.06
CA VAL A 42 6.53 5.00 -0.04
C VAL A 42 6.28 5.56 1.35
N LYS A 43 6.93 6.66 1.74
CA LYS A 43 6.74 7.25 3.08
C LYS A 43 5.32 7.78 3.30
N THR A 44 4.68 8.30 2.26
CA THR A 44 3.42 9.05 2.42
C THR A 44 2.18 8.34 1.88
N HIS A 45 2.29 7.18 1.21
CA HIS A 45 1.14 6.60 0.50
C HIS A 45 -0.09 6.31 1.40
N CYS A 46 0.08 5.88 2.65
CA CYS A 46 -1.03 5.60 3.57
C CYS A 46 -1.87 6.85 3.91
N GLU A 47 -1.24 8.01 3.95
CA GLU A 47 -1.82 9.32 4.29
C GLU A 47 -1.51 10.30 3.16
N SER A 48 -1.74 9.86 1.91
CA SER A 48 -1.35 10.64 0.72
C SER A 48 -2.07 11.98 0.70
N GLU A 49 -1.31 13.06 0.76
CA GLU A 49 -1.78 14.44 0.62
C GLU A 49 -1.16 15.12 -0.61
N GLY A 50 -1.85 16.14 -1.13
CA GLY A 50 -1.35 16.96 -2.24
C GLY A 50 -1.53 16.33 -3.62
N ALA A 51 -0.83 16.89 -4.61
CA ALA A 51 -1.01 16.60 -6.04
C ALA A 51 0.04 15.65 -6.63
N ALA A 52 0.96 15.12 -5.82
CA ALA A 52 1.98 14.19 -6.31
C ALA A 52 1.32 12.85 -6.67
N PRO A 53 1.46 12.34 -7.91
CA PRO A 53 0.68 11.17 -8.35
C PRO A 53 1.20 9.84 -7.78
N LEU A 54 2.50 9.74 -7.50
CA LEU A 54 3.11 8.47 -7.05
C LEU A 54 2.58 7.96 -5.70
N PRO A 55 2.49 8.77 -4.62
CA PRO A 55 1.85 8.33 -3.37
C PRO A 55 0.44 7.80 -3.57
N HIS A 56 -0.37 8.51 -4.36
CA HIS A 56 -1.75 8.14 -4.69
C HIS A 56 -1.83 6.82 -5.47
N LEU A 57 -0.91 6.62 -6.44
CA LEU A 57 -0.84 5.36 -7.19
C LEU A 57 -0.47 4.17 -6.30
N LEU A 58 0.48 4.36 -5.38
CA LEU A 58 0.84 3.35 -4.38
C LEU A 58 -0.33 3.04 -3.44
N ARG A 59 -1.07 4.06 -3.01
CA ARG A 59 -2.28 3.92 -2.19
C ARG A 59 -3.37 3.11 -2.93
N LEU A 60 -3.56 3.37 -4.22
CA LEU A 60 -4.50 2.62 -5.05
C LEU A 60 -4.07 1.15 -5.19
N GLY A 61 -2.79 0.89 -5.44
CA GLY A 61 -2.24 -0.47 -5.48
C GLY A 61 -2.41 -1.23 -4.16
N ALA A 62 -2.20 -0.56 -3.02
CA ALA A 62 -2.43 -1.13 -1.70
C ALA A 62 -3.91 -1.45 -1.46
N SER A 63 -4.82 -0.59 -1.91
CA SER A 63 -6.27 -0.84 -1.86
C SER A 63 -6.67 -2.07 -2.70
N VAL A 64 -6.10 -2.24 -3.90
CA VAL A 64 -6.29 -3.45 -4.72
C VAL A 64 -5.77 -4.70 -4.00
N ALA A 65 -4.57 -4.63 -3.41
CA ALA A 65 -4.03 -5.74 -2.63
C ALA A 65 -4.94 -6.11 -1.44
N ALA A 66 -5.54 -5.12 -0.78
CA ALA A 66 -6.49 -5.33 0.30
C ALA A 66 -7.77 -6.05 -0.18
N GLN A 67 -8.28 -5.72 -1.37
CA GLN A 67 -9.42 -6.41 -1.99
C GLN A 67 -9.13 -7.87 -2.33
N LEU A 68 -7.84 -8.23 -2.48
CA LEU A 68 -7.36 -9.59 -2.74
C LEU A 68 -6.96 -10.34 -1.45
N ASP A 69 -7.53 -9.95 -0.29
CA ASP A 69 -7.23 -10.52 1.04
C ASP A 69 -5.74 -10.49 1.43
N ALA A 70 -4.99 -9.50 0.94
CA ALA A 70 -3.57 -9.32 1.24
C ALA A 70 -3.27 -8.10 2.15
N ALA A 71 -4.30 -7.50 2.75
CA ALA A 71 -4.13 -6.41 3.72
C ALA A 71 -3.53 -6.89 5.06
N LEU A 72 -2.76 -6.03 5.72
CA LEU A 72 -2.38 -6.23 7.11
C LEU A 72 -3.52 -5.80 8.06
N PRO A 73 -3.60 -6.39 9.26
CA PRO A 73 -4.51 -5.92 10.29
C PRO A 73 -4.32 -4.42 10.60
N GLY A 74 -5.41 -3.66 10.65
CA GLY A 74 -5.39 -2.22 10.91
C GLY A 74 -5.11 -1.33 9.69
N GLU A 75 -4.85 -1.88 8.50
CA GLU A 75 -4.58 -1.07 7.31
C GLU A 75 -5.82 -0.56 6.58
N ALA A 76 -6.96 -1.24 6.71
CA ALA A 76 -8.14 -0.96 5.89
C ALA A 76 -8.61 0.51 5.96
N VAL A 77 -8.37 1.19 7.08
CA VAL A 77 -8.69 2.61 7.26
C VAL A 77 -7.95 3.52 6.28
N TYR A 78 -6.76 3.14 5.81
CA TYR A 78 -5.99 3.93 4.86
C TYR A 78 -6.51 3.81 3.42
N TRP A 79 -7.36 2.82 3.13
CA TRP A 79 -7.80 2.49 1.77
C TRP A 79 -9.22 2.95 1.43
N ALA A 80 -9.88 3.68 2.34
CA ALA A 80 -11.32 4.01 2.25
C ALA A 80 -11.70 4.91 1.05
N GLU A 81 -10.76 5.69 0.50
CA GLU A 81 -11.02 6.68 -0.55
C GLU A 81 -10.67 6.19 -1.97
N HIS A 82 -10.81 4.88 -2.23
CA HIS A 82 -10.41 4.24 -3.49
C HIS A 82 -10.92 4.98 -4.74
N ASP A 83 -12.23 5.23 -4.82
CA ASP A 83 -12.84 5.89 -5.98
C ASP A 83 -12.33 7.32 -6.18
N ALA A 84 -12.17 8.08 -5.10
CA ALA A 84 -11.67 9.45 -5.18
C ALA A 84 -10.21 9.51 -5.67
N ILE A 85 -9.38 8.55 -5.27
CA ILE A 85 -7.99 8.43 -5.71
C ILE A 85 -7.92 8.00 -7.17
N ARG A 86 -8.74 7.02 -7.58
CA ARG A 86 -8.87 6.61 -8.99
C ARG A 86 -9.23 7.80 -9.86
N ASP A 87 -10.27 8.54 -9.47
CA ASP A 87 -10.76 9.70 -10.21
C ASP A 87 -9.69 10.81 -10.27
N HIS A 88 -8.96 11.05 -9.18
CA HIS A 88 -7.83 12.00 -9.14
C HIS A 88 -6.69 11.62 -10.11
N LEU A 89 -6.45 10.33 -10.29
CA LEU A 89 -5.42 9.81 -11.20
C LEU A 89 -5.93 9.62 -12.64
N GLU A 90 -7.21 9.90 -12.90
CA GLU A 90 -7.87 9.68 -14.20
C GLU A 90 -7.71 8.22 -14.70
N ILE A 91 -7.72 7.26 -13.77
CA ILE A 91 -7.57 5.83 -14.07
C ILE A 91 -8.96 5.22 -14.27
N ASP A 92 -9.11 4.43 -15.34
CA ASP A 92 -10.35 3.69 -15.59
C ASP A 92 -10.50 2.51 -14.60
N ASP A 93 -11.72 2.25 -14.15
CA ASP A 93 -12.03 1.12 -13.28
C ASP A 93 -11.73 -0.21 -13.98
N GLU A 94 -12.01 -0.31 -15.29
CA GLU A 94 -11.68 -1.49 -16.09
C GLU A 94 -10.17 -1.81 -16.06
N LEU A 95 -9.33 -0.77 -16.08
CA LEU A 95 -7.87 -0.93 -16.00
C LEU A 95 -7.46 -1.44 -14.61
N ILE A 96 -8.06 -0.95 -13.53
CA ILE A 96 -7.78 -1.42 -12.18
C ILE A 96 -8.17 -2.90 -12.03
N GLN A 97 -9.35 -3.28 -12.53
CA GLN A 97 -9.81 -4.68 -12.49
C GLN A 97 -8.91 -5.61 -13.30
N ALA A 98 -8.43 -5.16 -14.47
CA ALA A 98 -7.47 -5.90 -15.27
C ALA A 98 -6.14 -6.10 -14.50
N CYS A 99 -5.59 -5.04 -13.91
CA CYS A 99 -4.38 -5.12 -13.11
C CYS A 99 -4.56 -6.04 -11.88
N ALA A 100 -5.69 -5.96 -11.18
CA ALA A 100 -5.99 -6.82 -10.04
C ALA A 100 -6.00 -8.30 -10.43
N SER A 101 -6.63 -8.62 -11.57
CA SER A 101 -6.68 -9.98 -12.12
C SER A 101 -5.28 -10.51 -12.47
N GLU A 102 -4.44 -9.68 -13.10
CA GLU A 102 -3.05 -10.05 -13.41
C GLU A 102 -2.21 -10.29 -12.15
N VAL A 103 -2.37 -9.43 -11.14
CA VAL A 103 -1.68 -9.54 -9.85
C VAL A 103 -2.09 -10.82 -9.12
N GLU A 104 -3.39 -11.17 -9.10
CA GLU A 104 -3.86 -12.41 -8.50
C GLU A 104 -3.21 -13.64 -9.15
N ILE A 105 -3.19 -13.69 -10.49
CA ILE A 105 -2.52 -14.77 -11.24
C ILE A 105 -1.03 -14.83 -10.87
N GLY A 106 -0.35 -13.69 -10.80
CA GLY A 106 1.03 -13.57 -10.37
C GLY A 106 1.28 -14.15 -8.97
N PHE A 107 0.44 -13.77 -7.99
CA PHE A 107 0.52 -14.28 -6.63
C PHE A 107 0.30 -15.79 -6.55
N GLN A 108 -0.67 -16.34 -7.28
CA GLN A 108 -0.93 -17.78 -7.30
C GLN A 108 0.28 -18.56 -7.84
N ARG A 109 0.96 -18.04 -8.87
CA ARG A 109 2.18 -18.64 -9.41
C ARG A 109 3.30 -18.69 -8.37
N VAL A 110 3.52 -17.59 -7.64
CA VAL A 110 4.54 -17.53 -6.57
C VAL A 110 4.16 -18.48 -5.42
N LYS A 111 2.91 -18.48 -4.97
CA LYS A 111 2.41 -19.39 -3.93
C LYS A 111 2.58 -20.86 -4.31
N HIS A 112 2.36 -21.21 -5.58
CA HIS A 112 2.57 -22.56 -6.06
C HIS A 112 4.05 -22.95 -6.06
N ALA A 113 4.93 -22.06 -6.54
CA ALA A 113 6.37 -22.30 -6.55
C ALA A 113 6.98 -22.45 -5.15
N LEU A 114 6.40 -21.81 -4.12
CA LEU A 114 6.83 -21.95 -2.73
C LEU A 114 6.31 -23.23 -2.04
N LYS A 115 5.32 -23.89 -2.62
CA LYS A 115 4.72 -25.14 -2.09
C LYS A 115 5.23 -26.41 -2.80
N GLY A 116 5.93 -26.25 -3.91
CA GLY A 116 6.63 -27.32 -4.63
C GLY A 116 8.07 -27.44 -4.19
#